data_AF-B1FUV5-F1
#
_entry.id   AF-B1FUV5-F1
#
_cell.length_a   1.000
_cell.length_b   1.000
_cell.length_c   1.000
_cell.angle_alpha   90.00
_cell.angle_beta   90.00
_cell.angle_gamma   90.00
#
_symmetry.space_group_name_H-M   'P 1'
#
loop_
_entity.id
_entity.type
_entity.pdbx_description
1 polymer ?
#
loop_
_entity_poly.entity_id
_entity_poly.type
_entity_poly.pdbx_seq_one_letter_code
_entity_poly.pdbx_strand_id
1 'polypeptide(L)'
;MPNSVQIQVADSHLYPGCAVHIAHLPEPARAAAAIVEFADGSGAHATCHLRAHDELELTVDGYATQQRHPVNSRHWLLFAVDATHNSWRVKRRLP
;
A
#
# COMPACT_ATOMS: atom_id res chain seq x y z
N MET A 1 -15.55 2.76 14.43
CA MET A 1 -14.97 3.12 13.12
C MET A 1 -14.01 2.01 12.76
N PRO A 2 -14.07 1.40 11.56
CA PRO A 2 -13.02 0.44 11.22
C PRO A 2 -11.71 1.24 11.14
N ASN A 3 -10.73 0.87 11.96
CA ASN A 3 -9.40 1.45 11.94
C ASN A 3 -8.70 1.00 10.65
N SER A 4 -9.01 1.64 9.54
CA SER A 4 -8.35 1.37 8.28
C SER A 4 -6.91 1.88 8.34
N VAL A 5 -5.97 1.06 7.89
CA VAL A 5 -4.56 1.42 7.82
C VAL A 5 -4.37 2.53 6.79
N GLN A 6 -3.76 3.65 7.18
CA GLN A 6 -3.37 4.69 6.23
C GLN A 6 -2.02 4.37 5.60
N ILE A 7 -2.02 4.35 4.27
CA ILE A 7 -0.86 4.09 3.42
C ILE A 7 -0.66 5.31 2.55
N GLN A 8 0.51 5.93 2.62
CA GLN A 8 0.87 7.09 1.83
C GLN A 8 1.90 6.67 0.78
N VAL A 9 1.65 7.02 -0.47
CA VAL A 9 2.54 6.73 -1.60
C VAL A 9 3.15 8.04 -2.07
N ALA A 10 4.47 8.08 -2.16
CA ALA A 10 5.21 9.29 -2.55
C ALA A 10 5.00 9.69 -4.02
N ASP A 11 4.41 8.80 -4.82
CA ASP A 11 4.14 8.96 -6.25
C ASP A 11 2.62 8.86 -6.53
N SER A 12 2.20 9.26 -7.73
CA SER A 12 0.81 9.10 -8.21
C SER A 12 0.44 7.66 -8.57
N HIS A 13 1.41 6.74 -8.58
CA HIS A 13 1.24 5.35 -9.00
C HIS A 13 2.16 4.41 -8.24
N LEU A 14 1.73 3.15 -8.08
CA LEU A 14 2.58 2.09 -7.55
C LEU A 14 3.38 1.41 -8.68
N TYR A 15 4.70 1.35 -8.49
CA TYR A 15 5.66 0.65 -9.34
C TYR A 15 6.82 0.12 -8.49
N PRO A 16 7.59 -0.88 -8.95
CA PRO A 16 8.76 -1.38 -8.23
C PRO A 16 9.77 -0.27 -7.92
N GLY A 17 10.14 -0.11 -6.64
CA GLY A 17 11.04 0.93 -6.14
C GLY A 17 10.34 2.14 -5.52
N CYS A 18 9.02 2.27 -5.70
CA CYS A 18 8.21 3.35 -5.13
C CYS A 18 8.23 3.31 -3.59
N ALA A 19 8.36 4.48 -2.97
CA ALA A 19 8.37 4.64 -1.52
C ALA A 19 6.94 4.72 -0.98
N VAL A 20 6.69 3.94 0.07
CA VAL A 20 5.39 3.79 0.71
C VAL A 20 5.58 4.00 2.21
N HIS A 21 4.74 4.83 2.81
CA HIS A 21 4.74 5.07 4.25
C HIS A 21 3.46 4.49 4.86
N ILE A 22 3.59 3.74 5.95
CA ILE A 22 2.48 3.07 6.62
C ILE A 22 2.54 3.48 8.08
N ALA A 23 1.57 4.28 8.53
CA ALA A 23 1.61 4.88 9.86
C ALA A 23 1.39 3.86 11.00
N HIS A 24 0.59 2.82 10.74
CA HIS A 24 0.33 1.77 11.70
C HIS A 24 0.08 0.45 10.98
N LEU A 25 0.98 -0.52 11.17
CA LEU A 25 0.82 -1.84 10.59
C LEU A 25 -0.20 -2.68 11.35
N PRO A 26 -0.94 -3.55 10.64
CA PRO A 26 -1.76 -4.55 11.30
C PRO A 26 -0.91 -5.63 11.97
N GLU A 27 -1.47 -6.28 12.99
CA GLU A 27 -0.83 -7.41 13.64
C GLU A 27 -0.55 -8.56 12.63
N PRO A 28 0.61 -9.25 12.75
CA PRO A 28 1.00 -10.36 11.88
C PRO A 28 0.09 -11.58 12.10
N ALA A 29 -1.07 -11.58 11.46
CA ALA A 29 -1.99 -12.74 11.38
C ALA A 29 -3.22 -12.43 10.52
N ARG A 30 -3.53 -11.15 10.27
CA ARG A 30 -4.80 -10.77 9.64
C ARG A 30 -4.60 -9.70 8.57
N ALA A 31 -5.24 -9.93 7.43
CA ALA A 31 -5.42 -8.90 6.43
C ALA A 31 -6.24 -7.74 7.01
N ALA A 32 -5.77 -6.52 6.86
CA ALA A 32 -6.43 -5.32 7.32
C ALA A 32 -6.84 -4.44 6.13
N ALA A 33 -8.04 -3.88 6.23
CA ALA A 33 -8.49 -2.85 5.31
C ALA A 33 -7.57 -1.63 5.43
N ALA A 34 -7.18 -1.07 4.29
CA ALA A 34 -6.29 0.05 4.17
C ALA A 34 -6.85 1.07 3.17
N ILE A 35 -6.41 2.31 3.31
CA ILE A 35 -6.64 3.39 2.35
C ILE A 35 -5.27 3.85 1.87
N VAL A 36 -5.08 3.82 0.56
CA VAL A 36 -3.88 4.31 -0.12
C VAL A 36 -4.14 5.73 -0.57
N GLU A 37 -3.34 6.67 -0.09
CA GLU A 37 -3.33 8.07 -0.52
C GLU A 37 -2.09 8.30 -1.39
N PHE A 38 -2.32 8.71 -2.63
CA PHE A 38 -1.26 9.00 -3.60
C PHE A 38 -0.86 10.47 -3.55
N ALA A 39 0.34 10.79 -4.00
CA ALA A 39 0.84 12.17 -4.01
C ALA A 39 0.03 13.14 -4.91
N ASP A 40 -0.77 12.62 -5.85
CA ASP A 40 -1.72 13.42 -6.64
C ASP A 40 -3.04 13.71 -5.90
N GLY A 41 -3.17 13.28 -4.65
CA GLY A 41 -4.38 13.42 -3.83
C GLY A 41 -5.46 12.38 -4.14
N SER A 42 -5.19 11.41 -5.02
CA SER A 42 -6.11 10.30 -5.26
C SER A 42 -6.09 9.32 -4.09
N GLY A 43 -7.24 8.70 -3.82
CA GLY A 43 -7.40 7.67 -2.81
C GLY A 43 -7.83 6.34 -3.44
N ALA A 44 -7.32 5.23 -2.92
CA ALA A 44 -7.78 3.89 -3.29
C ALA A 44 -8.03 3.03 -2.05
N HIS A 45 -9.08 2.23 -2.10
CA HIS A 45 -9.25 1.15 -1.13
C HIS A 45 -8.19 0.08 -1.36
N ALA A 46 -7.71 -0.48 -0.27
CA ALA A 46 -6.72 -1.53 -0.31
C ALA A 46 -6.93 -2.51 0.83
N THR A 47 -6.29 -3.66 0.71
CA THR A 47 -6.12 -4.63 1.77
C THR A 47 -4.62 -4.87 1.93
N CYS A 48 -4.12 -4.74 3.15
CA CYS A 48 -2.73 -5.02 3.47
C CYS A 48 -2.63 -6.26 4.35
N HIS A 49 -1.62 -7.08 4.13
CA HIS A 49 -1.40 -8.32 4.86
C HIS A 49 0.10 -8.52 5.11
N LEU A 50 0.48 -8.54 6.39
CA LEU A 50 1.88 -8.73 6.79
C LEU A 50 2.25 -10.21 6.67
N ARG A 51 3.14 -10.54 5.73
CA ARG A 51 3.58 -11.92 5.46
C ARG A 51 4.72 -12.37 6.37
N ALA A 52 5.67 -11.46 6.56
CA ALA A 52 6.85 -11.67 7.40
C ALA A 52 7.15 -10.37 8.15
N HIS A 53 8.18 -10.36 8.99
CA HIS A 53 8.59 -9.17 9.72
C HIS A 53 8.86 -7.99 8.78
N ASP A 54 9.49 -8.27 7.63
CA ASP A 54 9.95 -7.30 6.65
C ASP A 54 9.22 -7.38 5.29
N GLU A 55 8.21 -8.24 5.13
CA GLU A 55 7.45 -8.38 3.88
C GLU A 55 5.95 -8.17 4.08
N LEU A 56 5.36 -7.29 3.27
CA LEU A 56 3.94 -6.93 3.29
C LEU A 56 3.33 -7.11 1.91
N GLU A 57 2.17 -7.77 1.84
CA GLU A 57 1.32 -7.77 0.65
C GLU A 57 0.33 -6.61 0.70
N LEU A 58 0.23 -5.88 -0.41
CA LEU A 58 -0.72 -4.80 -0.59
C LEU A 58 -1.55 -5.06 -1.84
N THR A 59 -2.83 -5.33 -1.65
CA THR A 59 -3.84 -5.41 -2.71
C THR A 59 -4.53 -4.06 -2.80
N VAL A 60 -4.38 -3.36 -3.91
CA VAL A 60 -5.07 -2.09 -4.17
C VAL A 60 -6.21 -2.34 -5.12
N ASP A 61 -7.40 -1.89 -4.77
CA ASP A 61 -8.59 -2.00 -5.61
C ASP A 61 -8.48 -1.07 -6.82
N GLY A 62 -9.37 -1.25 -7.80
CA GLY A 62 -9.43 -0.33 -8.94
C GLY A 62 -9.79 1.08 -8.47
N TYR A 63 -9.07 2.08 -8.96
CA TYR A 63 -9.31 3.49 -8.63
C TYR A 63 -9.13 4.37 -9.87
N ALA A 64 -9.67 5.59 -9.81
CA ALA A 64 -9.40 6.61 -10.80
C ALA A 64 -8.39 7.60 -10.20
N THR A 65 -7.34 7.89 -10.95
CA THR A 65 -6.45 9.02 -10.61
C THR A 65 -7.21 10.34 -10.70
N GLN A 66 -6.63 11.42 -10.16
CA GLN A 66 -7.22 12.76 -10.24
C GLN A 66 -7.47 13.20 -11.70
N GLN A 67 -6.63 12.74 -12.64
CA GLN A 67 -6.79 12.98 -14.08
C GLN A 67 -7.84 12.05 -14.74
N ARG A 68 -8.62 11.31 -13.96
CA ARG A 68 -9.64 10.33 -14.38
C ARG A 68 -9.09 9.15 -15.20
N HIS A 69 -7.79 8.86 -15.11
CA HIS A 69 -7.26 7.62 -15.67
C HIS A 69 -7.65 6.44 -14.78
N PRO A 70 -8.35 5.43 -15.33
CA PRO A 70 -8.71 4.23 -14.58
C PRO A 70 -7.48 3.36 -14.37
N VAL A 71 -7.28 2.96 -13.12
CA VAL A 71 -6.25 2.02 -12.70
C VAL A 71 -6.97 0.76 -12.23
N ASN A 72 -6.68 -0.38 -12.87
CA ASN A 72 -7.21 -1.67 -12.44
C ASN A 72 -6.63 -2.08 -11.09
N SER A 73 -7.35 -2.96 -10.38
CA SER A 73 -6.83 -3.58 -9.15
C SER A 73 -5.48 -4.25 -9.41
N ARG A 74 -4.55 -4.08 -8.46
CA ARG A 74 -3.18 -4.60 -8.54
C ARG A 74 -2.71 -5.06 -7.19
N HIS A 75 -1.94 -6.15 -7.20
CA HIS A 75 -1.32 -6.73 -6.01
C HIS A 75 0.18 -6.42 -6.02
N TRP A 76 0.70 -6.06 -4.86
CA TRP A 76 2.08 -5.63 -4.68
C TRP A 76 2.70 -6.33 -3.49
N LEU A 77 3.99 -6.65 -3.61
CA LEU A 77 4.83 -7.05 -2.50
C LEU A 77 5.71 -5.87 -2.11
N LEU A 78 5.70 -5.49 -0.84
CA LEU A 78 6.50 -4.42 -0.26
C LEU A 78 7.51 -5.03 0.71
N PHE A 79 8.66 -4.37 0.86
CA PHE A 79 9.64 -4.69 1.88
C PHE A 79 9.86 -3.51 2.83
N ALA A 80 10.09 -3.81 4.11
CA ALA A 80 10.43 -2.79 5.10
C ALA A 80 11.83 -2.24 4.80
N VAL A 81 11.95 -0.91 4.82
CA VAL A 81 13.23 -0.21 4.61
C VAL A 81 13.96 0.04 5.93
N ASP A 82 13.21 0.10 7.02
CA ASP A 82 13.72 0.36 8.37
C ASP A 82 13.08 -0.58 9.40
N ALA A 83 13.71 -0.68 10.57
CA ALA A 83 13.24 -1.51 11.69
C ALA A 83 12.05 -0.90 12.46
N THR A 84 11.64 0.34 12.15
CA THR A 84 10.42 0.95 12.70
C THR A 84 9.17 0.51 11.94
N HIS A 85 9.36 -0.08 10.75
CA HIS A 85 8.31 -0.56 9.86
C HIS A 85 7.30 0.53 9.45
N ASN A 86 7.74 1.79 9.46
CA ASN A 86 6.95 2.89 8.94
C ASN A 86 7.27 3.14 7.46
N SER A 87 8.51 2.90 7.04
CA SER A 87 8.93 3.07 5.66
C SER A 87 9.01 1.73 4.94
N TRP A 88 8.31 1.66 3.83
CA TRP A 88 8.20 0.49 2.96
C TRP A 88 8.58 0.86 1.54
N ARG A 89 8.96 -0.14 0.76
CA ARG A 89 9.26 0.05 -0.65
C ARG A 89 8.67 -1.08 -1.48
N VAL A 90 8.05 -0.72 -2.59
CA VAL A 90 7.44 -1.70 -3.50
C VAL A 90 8.55 -2.55 -4.11
N LYS A 91 8.53 -3.86 -3.86
CA LYS A 91 9.48 -4.83 -4.39
C LYS A 91 9.11 -5.20 -5.82
N ARG A 92 7.87 -5.65 -6.01
CA ARG A 92 7.35 -6.14 -7.29
C ARG A 92 5.84 -6.23 -7.28
N ARG A 93 5.25 -6.31 -8.48
CA ARG A 93 3.85 -6.69 -8.67
C ARG A 93 3.70 -8.20 -8.47
N LEU A 94 2.63 -8.61 -7.79
CA LEU A 94 2.22 -10.00 -7.68
C LEU A 94 1.26 -10.37 -8.81
N PRO A 95 1.13 -11.67 -9.16
CA PRO A 95 0.17 -12.15 -10.16
C PRO A 95 -1.28 -11.80 -9.80
#